data_AF-A0A970YRF7-F1
#
_entry.id   AF-A0A970YRF7-F1
#
_cell.length_a   1.000
_cell.length_b   1.000
_cell.length_c   1.000
_cell.angle_alpha   90.00
_cell.angle_beta   90.00
_cell.angle_gamma   90.00
#
_symmetry.space_group_name_H-M   'P 1'
#
loop_
_entity.id
_entity.type
_entity.pdbx_description
1 polymer ?
#
loop_
_entity_poly.entity_id
_entity_poly.type
_entity_poly.pdbx_seq_one_letter_code
_entity_poly.pdbx_strand_id
1 'polypeptide(L)'
;MAELNLKQITDKLNDEFDSDVRKLIFWYDGAAEFSTDIDTLELVNAKVLKLEPENQFYIKYFLEREDTTTNYLLYAPFPKPTLKENHLADTIRYSKEFFADRASLLMVDLGIDEGYKRVLQRYNKFFNAKERTQKFYDLEIENYNERVIETALMSVLCRTKIVSFEEVARIVLAEGGLEDNKYLAGFTKFDLIGPFWKMCEETFGYVDASPSLHKLVYMLFATYTSKVIKAELPKAWKNYCSHKSGSIVAFLDSLMNSLIYKDKFDALSDMVYHTLNGDAVFNELDANDYSGLEIFKKVDISILRWMIERLESEDTAARISGYSIPELCKIRRKMHFGLLYYSHYYIIENAYHLIKAANFETKKTAQEIWKDYIAKDYVIDQKYRYFYYHYDLLTDNSPFEGLRDLVESIYTNRYLDPLSVAWSRAFTQCKGDAGLSRQQDFYNKFIVNAKERTVVIISDGLRFEVAQTLLKGLLEDEKCAASMSVMQGVLPSYTRFGMAALLPHKKLSMSENFDVLLDDKACIDTKSREQVLRNYVAQSRAVKFDEIKNMKVADLRELFAGQEIVYIYHDQIDERGTASDGAEV
;
A
#
# COMPACT_ATOMS: atom_id res chain seq x y z
N MET A 1 -14.79 7.76 35.48
CA MET A 1 -15.67 6.56 35.60
C MET A 1 -15.16 5.41 36.49
N ALA A 2 -13.93 5.41 37.04
CA ALA A 2 -13.77 4.82 38.39
C ALA A 2 -14.80 5.43 39.36
N GLU A 3 -15.15 6.70 39.11
CA GLU A 3 -16.29 7.43 39.66
C GLU A 3 -17.66 6.76 39.48
N LEU A 4 -17.92 5.95 38.44
CA LEU A 4 -19.25 5.35 38.25
C LEU A 4 -19.46 4.16 39.22
N ASN A 5 -18.44 3.31 39.32
CA ASN A 5 -18.35 2.23 40.31
C ASN A 5 -18.37 2.77 41.76
N LEU A 6 -17.58 3.82 42.02
CA LEU A 6 -17.57 4.50 43.32
C LEU A 6 -18.88 5.19 43.62
N LYS A 7 -19.55 5.79 42.63
CA LYS A 7 -20.86 6.42 42.80
C LYS A 7 -21.93 5.39 43.15
N GLN A 8 -21.98 4.24 42.49
CA GLN A 8 -22.93 3.17 42.87
C GLN A 8 -22.68 2.63 44.28
N ILE A 9 -21.41 2.48 44.69
CA ILE A 9 -21.07 2.13 46.07
C ILE A 9 -21.51 3.25 47.02
N THR A 10 -21.24 4.50 46.67
CA THR A 10 -21.59 5.70 47.46
C THR A 10 -23.09 5.83 47.63
N ASP A 11 -23.87 5.69 46.56
CA ASP A 11 -25.33 5.78 46.55
C ASP A 11 -25.92 4.68 47.44
N LYS A 12 -25.48 3.42 47.27
CA LYS A 12 -25.90 2.32 48.15
C LYS A 12 -25.54 2.56 49.61
N LEU A 13 -24.32 3.03 49.90
CA LEU A 13 -23.91 3.33 51.26
C LEU A 13 -24.71 4.49 51.85
N ASN A 14 -25.02 5.53 51.06
CA ASN A 14 -25.84 6.66 51.48
C ASN A 14 -27.28 6.23 51.78
N ASP A 15 -27.89 5.38 50.96
CA ASP A 15 -29.20 4.76 51.26
C ASP A 15 -29.14 3.97 52.57
N GLU A 16 -28.05 3.25 52.80
CA GLU A 16 -27.86 2.53 54.06
C GLU A 16 -27.66 3.45 55.26
N PHE A 17 -27.09 4.64 55.08
CA PHE A 17 -26.93 5.63 56.16
C PHE A 17 -28.14 6.55 56.34
N ASP A 18 -29.16 6.47 55.48
CA ASP A 18 -30.41 7.21 55.61
C ASP A 18 -31.29 6.58 56.72
N SER A 19 -31.04 6.97 57.97
CA SER A 19 -31.79 6.51 59.14
C SER A 19 -31.59 7.42 60.34
N ASP A 20 -32.65 7.56 61.15
CA ASP A 20 -32.64 8.31 62.41
C ASP A 20 -31.88 7.59 63.56
N VAL A 21 -31.45 6.34 63.34
CA VAL A 21 -30.71 5.54 64.32
C VAL A 21 -29.26 5.42 63.87
N ARG A 22 -28.31 5.53 64.82
CA ARG A 22 -26.89 5.36 64.54
C ARG A 22 -26.61 4.03 63.84
N LYS A 23 -25.88 4.09 62.72
CA LYS A 23 -25.45 2.95 61.92
C LYS A 23 -23.94 2.87 61.82
N LEU A 24 -23.43 1.66 62.07
CA LEU A 24 -22.06 1.26 61.80
C LEU A 24 -22.11 0.26 60.64
N ILE A 25 -21.29 0.48 59.62
CA ILE A 25 -21.18 -0.41 58.47
C ILE A 25 -19.74 -0.86 58.33
N PHE A 26 -19.50 -2.17 58.38
CA PHE A 26 -18.18 -2.76 58.20
C PHE A 26 -17.99 -3.22 56.76
N TRP A 27 -16.93 -2.74 56.12
CA TRP A 27 -16.49 -3.19 54.80
C TRP A 27 -15.10 -3.81 54.89
N TYR A 28 -15.05 -5.14 54.86
CA TYR A 28 -13.81 -5.91 54.79
C TYR A 28 -13.42 -6.17 53.34
N ASP A 29 -12.53 -5.34 52.81
CA ASP A 29 -11.96 -5.45 51.48
C ASP A 29 -10.67 -6.26 51.54
N GLY A 30 -10.82 -7.59 51.56
CA GLY A 30 -9.70 -8.51 51.77
C GLY A 30 -8.59 -8.45 50.73
N ALA A 31 -8.89 -7.98 49.51
CA ALA A 31 -7.92 -7.79 48.44
C ALA A 31 -7.45 -6.32 48.29
N ALA A 32 -7.93 -5.43 49.19
CA ALA A 32 -7.65 -4.00 49.19
C ALA A 32 -7.94 -3.31 47.83
N GLU A 33 -8.95 -3.80 47.09
CA GLU A 33 -9.33 -3.33 45.75
C GLU A 33 -9.73 -1.85 45.73
N PHE A 34 -10.24 -1.32 46.85
CA PHE A 34 -10.77 0.05 46.97
C PHE A 34 -9.92 0.96 47.86
N SER A 35 -8.76 0.49 48.31
CA SER A 35 -7.91 1.19 49.29
C SER A 35 -7.45 2.57 48.86
N THR A 36 -7.21 2.75 47.55
CA THR A 36 -6.83 4.03 46.94
C THR A 36 -8.01 4.98 46.70
N ASP A 37 -9.23 4.45 46.73
CA ASP A 37 -10.44 5.16 46.31
C ASP A 37 -11.33 5.53 47.50
N ILE A 38 -11.16 4.85 48.64
CA ILE A 38 -12.01 5.01 49.83
C ILE A 38 -12.06 6.46 50.35
N ASP A 39 -10.97 7.22 50.22
CA ASP A 39 -10.90 8.62 50.65
C ASP A 39 -11.69 9.58 49.76
N THR A 40 -12.11 9.12 48.58
CA THR A 40 -12.89 9.90 47.62
C THR A 40 -14.40 9.70 47.76
N LEU A 41 -14.85 8.86 48.69
CA LEU A 41 -16.28 8.61 48.93
C LEU A 41 -16.95 9.81 49.62
N GLU A 42 -17.97 10.37 48.98
CA GLU A 42 -18.79 11.46 49.54
C GLU A 42 -20.03 10.87 50.24
N LEU A 43 -19.92 10.63 51.55
CA LEU A 43 -21.02 10.12 52.37
C LEU A 43 -21.80 11.29 53.00
N VAL A 44 -23.13 11.31 52.83
CA VAL A 44 -24.00 12.43 53.24
C VAL A 44 -24.26 12.44 54.76
N ASN A 45 -24.30 11.26 55.39
CA ASN A 45 -24.65 11.10 56.81
C ASN A 45 -23.68 10.20 57.60
N ALA A 46 -22.46 9.98 57.09
CA ALA A 46 -21.48 9.11 57.73
C ALA A 46 -20.04 9.58 57.49
N LYS A 47 -19.13 9.13 58.35
CA LYS A 47 -17.68 9.33 58.18
C LYS A 47 -17.01 8.02 57.83
N VAL A 48 -15.95 8.08 57.01
CA VAL A 48 -15.09 6.93 56.75
C VAL A 48 -14.07 6.79 57.89
N LEU A 49 -13.99 5.60 58.47
CA LEU A 49 -12.99 5.23 59.48
C LEU A 49 -12.19 4.04 58.97
N LYS A 50 -10.89 4.23 58.74
CA LYS A 50 -10.01 3.15 58.26
C LYS A 50 -9.53 2.29 59.42
N LEU A 51 -9.77 1.00 59.31
CA LEU A 51 -9.25 0.00 60.23
C LEU A 51 -7.80 -0.35 59.85
N GLU A 52 -6.99 -0.61 60.85
CA GLU A 52 -5.69 -1.25 60.75
C GLU A 52 -5.75 -2.57 61.54
N PRO A 53 -5.02 -3.62 61.15
CA PRO A 53 -5.10 -4.91 61.85
C PRO A 53 -4.86 -4.80 63.36
N GLU A 54 -3.98 -3.88 63.77
CA GLU A 54 -3.52 -3.67 65.14
C GLU A 54 -4.37 -2.68 65.95
N ASN A 55 -5.27 -1.90 65.33
CA ASN A 55 -5.97 -0.81 66.02
C ASN A 55 -7.40 -1.17 66.49
N GLN A 56 -7.84 -2.41 66.30
CA GLN A 56 -9.23 -2.85 66.56
C GLN A 56 -9.73 -2.53 67.98
N PHE A 57 -8.88 -2.67 69.00
CA PHE A 57 -9.26 -2.39 70.39
C PHE A 57 -9.49 -0.89 70.63
N TYR A 58 -8.62 -0.04 70.08
CA TYR A 58 -8.80 1.41 70.15
C TYR A 58 -10.08 1.84 69.41
N ILE A 59 -10.30 1.31 68.21
CA ILE A 59 -11.51 1.60 67.44
C ILE A 59 -12.77 1.19 68.20
N LYS A 60 -12.73 0.05 68.90
CA LYS A 60 -13.84 -0.35 69.78
C LYS A 60 -14.08 0.66 70.89
N TYR A 61 -13.03 1.07 71.60
CA TYR A 61 -13.15 2.09 72.64
C TYR A 61 -13.75 3.39 72.07
N PHE A 62 -13.22 3.87 70.95
CA PHE A 62 -13.71 5.07 70.26
C PHE A 62 -15.21 4.99 69.94
N LEU A 63 -15.64 3.89 69.30
CA LEU A 63 -17.04 3.72 68.87
C LEU A 63 -18.03 3.50 70.01
N GLU A 64 -17.59 2.94 71.14
CA GLU A 64 -18.45 2.57 72.27
C GLU A 64 -18.43 3.58 73.42
N ARG A 65 -17.40 4.44 73.50
CA ARG A 65 -17.18 5.35 74.62
C ARG A 65 -16.98 6.81 74.23
N GLU A 66 -16.39 7.09 73.07
CA GLU A 66 -16.06 8.48 72.69
C GLU A 66 -17.09 9.07 71.73
N ASP A 67 -17.37 8.40 70.61
CA ASP A 67 -18.36 8.84 69.63
C ASP A 67 -19.46 7.79 69.44
N THR A 68 -20.50 7.92 70.27
CA THR A 68 -21.66 7.03 70.29
C THR A 68 -22.82 7.54 69.45
N THR A 69 -22.64 8.61 68.66
CA THR A 69 -23.73 9.27 67.92
C THR A 69 -23.51 9.31 66.41
N THR A 70 -22.27 9.45 65.95
CA THR A 70 -21.96 9.53 64.52
C THR A 70 -22.05 8.16 63.84
N ASN A 71 -22.51 8.14 62.58
CA ASN A 71 -22.46 6.97 61.71
C ASN A 71 -21.06 6.81 61.10
N TYR A 72 -20.58 5.57 61.01
CA TYR A 72 -19.27 5.27 60.44
C TYR A 72 -19.34 4.14 59.41
N LEU A 73 -18.65 4.34 58.29
CA LEU A 73 -18.17 3.28 57.41
C LEU A 73 -16.78 2.84 57.91
N LEU A 74 -16.71 1.66 58.52
CA LEU A 74 -15.47 1.03 58.93
C LEU A 74 -14.88 0.25 57.76
N TYR A 75 -13.87 0.83 57.11
CA TYR A 75 -13.20 0.22 55.96
C TYR A 75 -11.91 -0.49 56.40
N ALA A 76 -11.82 -1.79 56.14
CA ALA A 76 -10.63 -2.60 56.40
C ALA A 76 -10.03 -3.10 55.06
N PRO A 77 -8.81 -2.66 54.67
CA PRO A 77 -8.12 -3.16 53.47
C PRO A 77 -7.45 -4.53 53.73
N PHE A 78 -8.12 -5.42 54.46
CA PHE A 78 -7.65 -6.75 54.84
C PHE A 78 -8.85 -7.66 55.18
N PRO A 79 -8.67 -9.00 55.11
CA PRO A 79 -9.77 -9.93 55.35
C PRO A 79 -10.25 -9.86 56.81
N LYS A 80 -11.56 -10.11 57.00
CA LYS A 80 -12.17 -10.17 58.33
C LYS A 80 -11.41 -11.16 59.24
N PRO A 81 -10.90 -10.72 60.41
CA PRO A 81 -10.17 -11.61 61.31
C PRO A 81 -11.06 -12.74 61.85
N THR A 82 -10.44 -13.82 62.29
CA THR A 82 -11.15 -14.92 62.96
C THR A 82 -11.81 -14.43 64.24
N LEU A 83 -12.87 -15.11 64.72
CA LEU A 83 -13.61 -14.69 65.93
C LEU A 83 -12.69 -14.48 67.15
N LYS A 84 -11.65 -15.31 67.27
CA LYS A 84 -10.69 -15.23 68.39
C LYS A 84 -9.80 -13.97 68.33
N GLU A 85 -9.57 -13.44 67.14
CA GLU A 85 -8.65 -12.33 66.85
C GLU A 85 -9.41 -11.03 66.52
N ASN A 86 -10.73 -11.07 66.51
CA ASN A 86 -11.57 -9.94 66.13
C ASN A 86 -12.16 -9.26 67.38
N HIS A 87 -11.49 -8.19 67.85
CA HIS A 87 -11.95 -7.44 69.01
C HIS A 87 -13.27 -6.70 68.77
N LEU A 88 -13.63 -6.47 67.51
CA LEU A 88 -14.86 -5.80 67.06
C LEU A 88 -15.99 -6.79 66.76
N ALA A 89 -15.84 -8.10 67.02
CA ALA A 89 -16.82 -9.11 66.63
C ALA A 89 -18.24 -8.89 67.21
N ASP A 90 -18.32 -8.40 68.45
CA ASP A 90 -19.56 -8.00 69.10
C ASP A 90 -20.14 -6.72 68.50
N THR A 91 -19.30 -5.72 68.21
CA THR A 91 -19.69 -4.51 67.48
C THR A 91 -20.24 -4.85 66.09
N ILE A 92 -19.60 -5.77 65.37
CA ILE A 92 -20.05 -6.24 64.06
C ILE A 92 -21.46 -6.85 64.16
N ARG A 93 -21.77 -7.56 65.26
CA ARG A 93 -23.01 -8.33 65.43
C ARG A 93 -24.27 -7.48 65.46
N TYR A 94 -24.20 -6.27 66.01
CA TYR A 94 -25.33 -5.34 66.02
C TYR A 94 -25.25 -4.29 64.89
N SER A 95 -24.17 -4.32 64.10
CA SER A 95 -23.93 -3.45 62.95
C SER A 95 -24.33 -4.13 61.62
N LYS A 96 -24.03 -3.49 60.49
CA LYS A 96 -24.22 -4.07 59.16
C LYS A 96 -22.88 -4.36 58.47
N GLU A 97 -22.81 -5.45 57.73
CA GLU A 97 -21.66 -5.75 56.87
C GLU A 97 -21.97 -5.34 55.41
N PHE A 98 -21.02 -4.68 54.77
CA PHE A 98 -21.08 -4.28 53.37
C PHE A 98 -20.02 -5.05 52.58
N PHE A 99 -20.44 -5.55 51.41
CA PHE A 99 -19.57 -6.28 50.50
C PHE A 99 -19.69 -5.64 49.12
N ALA A 100 -18.55 -5.20 48.59
CA ALA A 100 -18.41 -4.82 47.20
C ALA A 100 -17.12 -5.45 46.67
N ASP A 101 -17.24 -6.18 45.56
CA ASP A 101 -16.11 -6.69 44.80
C ASP A 101 -16.13 -6.05 43.41
N ARG A 102 -14.96 -5.69 42.90
CA ARG A 102 -14.83 -4.94 41.63
C ARG A 102 -15.37 -5.74 40.45
N ALA A 103 -15.23 -7.07 40.46
CA ALA A 103 -15.79 -7.92 39.42
C ALA A 103 -17.33 -7.82 39.35
N SER A 104 -18.03 -7.87 40.48
CA SER A 104 -19.49 -7.70 40.52
C SER A 104 -19.96 -6.33 40.03
N LEU A 105 -19.21 -5.25 40.31
CA LEU A 105 -19.56 -3.92 39.80
C LEU A 105 -19.37 -3.83 38.28
N LEU A 106 -18.23 -4.33 37.76
CA LEU A 106 -17.99 -4.42 36.32
C LEU A 106 -19.11 -5.17 35.60
N MET A 107 -19.63 -6.24 36.21
CA MET A 107 -20.71 -7.04 35.64
C MET A 107 -22.02 -6.29 35.54
N VAL A 108 -22.39 -5.56 36.60
CA VAL A 108 -23.61 -4.73 36.60
C VAL A 108 -23.49 -3.62 35.56
N ASP A 109 -22.36 -2.93 35.49
CA ASP A 109 -22.16 -1.82 34.57
C ASP A 109 -22.16 -2.23 33.10
N LEU A 110 -21.52 -3.36 32.79
CA LEU A 110 -21.36 -3.86 31.41
C LEU A 110 -22.44 -4.86 31.01
N GLY A 111 -23.39 -5.17 31.89
CA GLY A 111 -24.43 -6.16 31.65
C GLY A 111 -23.89 -7.59 31.45
N ILE A 112 -22.79 -7.94 32.13
CA ILE A 112 -22.17 -9.27 32.04
C ILE A 112 -22.92 -10.25 32.95
N ASP A 113 -23.30 -11.40 32.40
CA ASP A 113 -24.00 -12.47 33.12
C ASP A 113 -23.22 -13.01 34.34
N GLU A 114 -23.93 -13.36 35.43
CA GLU A 114 -23.37 -13.90 36.68
C GLU A 114 -22.45 -15.11 36.48
N GLY A 115 -22.69 -15.93 35.45
CA GLY A 115 -21.88 -17.09 35.11
C GLY A 115 -20.42 -16.75 34.81
N TYR A 116 -20.11 -15.52 34.37
CA TYR A 116 -18.76 -15.09 34.03
C TYR A 116 -18.00 -14.40 35.18
N LYS A 117 -18.59 -14.30 36.37
CA LYS A 117 -17.95 -13.67 37.55
C LYS A 117 -16.57 -14.26 37.84
N ARG A 118 -16.44 -15.58 37.76
CA ARG A 118 -15.16 -16.29 38.01
C ARG A 118 -14.09 -15.92 36.98
N VAL A 119 -14.48 -15.65 35.72
CA VAL A 119 -13.55 -15.23 34.67
C VAL A 119 -13.01 -13.83 34.97
N LEU A 120 -13.87 -12.89 35.36
CA LEU A 120 -13.43 -11.53 35.72
C LEU A 120 -12.54 -11.54 36.96
N GLN A 121 -12.89 -12.35 37.98
CA GLN A 121 -12.09 -12.52 39.19
C GLN A 121 -10.68 -13.06 38.90
N ARG A 122 -10.55 -14.00 37.96
CA ARG A 122 -9.24 -14.51 37.51
C ARG A 122 -8.33 -13.38 37.01
N TYR A 123 -8.91 -12.33 36.42
CA TYR A 123 -8.17 -11.21 35.85
C TYR A 123 -8.20 -9.94 36.71
N ASN A 124 -8.48 -10.04 38.02
CA ASN A 124 -8.53 -8.89 38.94
C ASN A 124 -7.29 -7.98 38.86
N LYS A 125 -6.09 -8.56 38.72
CA LYS A 125 -4.83 -7.81 38.56
C LYS A 125 -4.84 -6.85 37.36
N PHE A 126 -5.53 -7.20 36.28
CA PHE A 126 -5.71 -6.32 35.14
C PHE A 126 -6.57 -5.10 35.53
N PHE A 127 -7.73 -5.37 36.15
CA PHE A 127 -8.73 -4.36 36.54
C PHE A 127 -8.34 -3.51 37.75
N ASN A 128 -7.24 -3.83 38.43
CA ASN A 128 -6.70 -3.00 39.52
C ASN A 128 -6.29 -1.59 39.03
N ALA A 129 -5.90 -1.42 37.76
CA ALA A 129 -5.56 -0.11 37.23
C ALA A 129 -6.74 0.58 36.55
N LYS A 130 -7.11 1.77 37.05
CA LYS A 130 -8.20 2.60 36.52
C LYS A 130 -8.11 2.82 35.00
N GLU A 131 -6.90 3.07 34.47
CA GLU A 131 -6.69 3.29 33.03
C GLU A 131 -7.01 2.05 32.18
N ARG A 132 -6.61 0.85 32.61
CA ARG A 132 -6.89 -0.40 31.87
C ARG A 132 -8.36 -0.76 31.93
N THR A 133 -8.97 -0.56 33.10
CA THR A 133 -10.41 -0.73 33.27
C THR A 133 -11.16 0.19 32.33
N GLN A 134 -10.84 1.49 32.30
CA GLN A 134 -11.48 2.43 31.37
C GLN A 134 -11.35 1.99 29.91
N LYS A 135 -10.14 1.61 29.48
CA LYS A 135 -9.92 1.14 28.10
C LYS A 135 -10.73 -0.12 27.76
N PHE A 136 -11.04 -0.97 28.73
CA PHE A 136 -11.91 -2.13 28.52
C PHE A 136 -13.37 -1.71 28.31
N TYR A 137 -13.87 -0.72 29.07
CA TYR A 137 -15.19 -0.13 28.84
C TYR A 137 -15.29 0.52 27.46
N ASP A 138 -14.25 1.25 27.05
CA ASP A 138 -14.21 1.96 25.77
C ASP A 138 -14.22 1.03 24.53
N LEU A 139 -14.18 -0.30 24.73
CA LEU A 139 -14.36 -1.29 23.67
C LEU A 139 -15.84 -1.51 23.28
N GLU A 140 -16.78 -1.05 24.11
CA GLU A 140 -18.23 -1.08 23.83
C GLU A 140 -18.73 -2.47 23.39
N ILE A 141 -18.33 -3.52 24.12
CA ILE A 141 -18.68 -4.90 23.78
C ILE A 141 -20.15 -5.17 24.14
N GLU A 142 -20.93 -5.63 23.15
CA GLU A 142 -22.35 -5.95 23.32
C GLU A 142 -22.59 -7.32 23.93
N ASN A 143 -21.78 -8.32 23.56
CA ASN A 143 -22.02 -9.73 23.91
C ASN A 143 -20.80 -10.34 24.58
N TYR A 144 -20.94 -10.78 25.82
CA TYR A 144 -19.85 -11.34 26.61
C TYR A 144 -19.91 -12.87 26.70
N ASN A 145 -18.75 -13.48 26.52
CA ASN A 145 -18.42 -14.83 26.95
C ASN A 145 -16.94 -14.86 27.36
N GLU A 146 -16.46 -15.97 27.93
CA GLU A 146 -15.08 -16.10 28.40
C GLU A 146 -14.05 -15.74 27.31
N ARG A 147 -14.22 -16.26 26.08
CA ARG A 147 -13.33 -15.99 24.95
C ARG A 147 -13.35 -14.51 24.53
N VAL A 148 -14.52 -13.87 24.52
CA VAL A 148 -14.64 -12.43 24.17
C VAL A 148 -14.00 -11.57 25.24
N ILE A 149 -14.20 -11.88 26.53
CA ILE A 149 -13.56 -11.18 27.64
C ILE A 149 -12.03 -11.28 27.51
N GLU A 150 -11.50 -12.49 27.33
CA GLU A 150 -10.06 -12.69 27.17
C GLU A 150 -9.49 -11.99 25.93
N THR A 151 -10.22 -12.00 24.81
CA THR A 151 -9.85 -11.26 23.59
C THR A 151 -9.81 -9.76 23.85
N ALA A 152 -10.82 -9.22 24.53
CA ALA A 152 -10.91 -7.80 24.87
C ALA A 152 -9.77 -7.35 25.79
N LEU A 153 -9.44 -8.16 26.80
CA LEU A 153 -8.28 -7.92 27.66
C LEU A 153 -6.98 -7.87 26.84
N MET A 154 -6.79 -8.82 25.92
CA MET A 154 -5.63 -8.82 25.02
C MET A 154 -5.63 -7.61 24.06
N SER A 155 -6.79 -7.19 23.55
CA SER A 155 -6.94 -6.00 22.71
C SER A 155 -6.50 -4.73 23.43
N VAL A 156 -6.90 -4.55 24.71
CA VAL A 156 -6.44 -3.42 25.52
C VAL A 156 -4.91 -3.42 25.72
N LEU A 157 -4.32 -4.60 25.97
CA LEU A 157 -2.87 -4.73 26.11
C LEU A 157 -2.12 -4.49 24.79
N CYS A 158 -2.72 -4.87 23.67
CA CYS A 158 -2.24 -4.58 22.32
C CYS A 158 -2.54 -3.15 21.85
N ARG A 159 -3.25 -2.35 22.67
CA ARG A 159 -3.65 -0.98 22.37
C ARG A 159 -4.53 -0.85 21.12
N THR A 160 -5.35 -1.84 20.84
CA THR A 160 -6.35 -1.81 19.76
C THR A 160 -7.76 -1.71 20.31
N LYS A 161 -8.62 -1.01 19.57
CA LYS A 161 -10.07 -0.94 19.86
C LYS A 161 -10.85 -2.11 19.23
N ILE A 162 -10.22 -2.87 18.35
CA ILE A 162 -10.86 -3.99 17.66
C ILE A 162 -10.79 -5.22 18.56
N VAL A 163 -11.95 -5.73 18.98
CA VAL A 163 -12.05 -6.96 19.77
C VAL A 163 -12.09 -8.17 18.83
N SER A 164 -10.93 -8.47 18.25
CA SER A 164 -10.73 -9.63 17.38
C SER A 164 -9.41 -10.31 17.71
N PHE A 165 -9.43 -11.62 17.90
CA PHE A 165 -8.22 -12.39 18.13
C PHE A 165 -7.26 -12.31 16.94
N GLU A 166 -7.77 -12.24 15.71
CA GLU A 166 -6.92 -12.06 14.53
C GLU A 166 -6.17 -10.72 14.60
N GLU A 167 -6.82 -9.63 15.01
CA GLU A 167 -6.14 -8.34 15.15
C GLU A 167 -5.10 -8.36 16.27
N VAL A 168 -5.41 -9.01 17.40
CA VAL A 168 -4.42 -9.26 18.46
C VAL A 168 -3.22 -10.03 17.90
N ALA A 169 -3.44 -11.11 17.13
CA ALA A 169 -2.38 -11.89 16.53
C ALA A 169 -1.52 -11.07 15.54
N ARG A 170 -2.14 -10.19 14.74
CA ARG A 170 -1.40 -9.28 13.84
C ARG A 170 -0.47 -8.36 14.61
N ILE A 171 -0.97 -7.69 15.66
CA ILE A 171 -0.16 -6.77 16.47
C ILE A 171 0.98 -7.52 17.17
N VAL A 172 0.69 -8.68 17.75
CA VAL A 172 1.70 -9.52 18.42
C VAL A 172 2.82 -9.90 17.45
N LEU A 173 2.49 -10.32 16.22
CA LEU A 173 3.46 -10.73 15.21
C LEU A 173 4.20 -9.56 14.54
N ALA A 174 3.52 -8.43 14.34
CA ALA A 174 4.05 -7.30 13.57
C ALA A 174 4.84 -6.29 14.42
N GLU A 175 4.48 -6.09 15.69
CA GLU A 175 5.02 -5.01 16.51
C GLU A 175 5.81 -5.46 17.76
N GLY A 176 5.69 -6.72 18.15
CA GLY A 176 6.27 -7.21 19.40
C GLY A 176 7.68 -7.80 19.27
N GLY A 177 8.12 -8.21 18.08
CA GLY A 177 9.31 -9.06 17.93
C GLY A 177 9.00 -10.53 18.26
N LEU A 178 9.77 -11.48 17.72
CA LEU A 178 9.43 -12.92 17.85
C LEU A 178 10.08 -13.62 19.06
N GLU A 179 11.15 -13.05 19.65
CA GLU A 179 11.79 -13.55 20.88
C GLU A 179 11.32 -12.74 22.10
N ASP A 180 11.77 -11.48 22.21
CA ASP A 180 11.46 -10.59 23.32
C ASP A 180 10.13 -9.82 23.10
N ASN A 181 9.04 -10.57 23.01
CA ASN A 181 7.73 -10.00 22.70
C ASN A 181 7.09 -9.27 23.90
N LYS A 182 7.07 -7.93 23.83
CA LYS A 182 6.46 -7.08 24.88
C LYS A 182 4.99 -7.40 25.17
N TYR A 183 4.22 -7.84 24.17
CA TYR A 183 2.81 -8.18 24.33
C TYR A 183 2.65 -9.54 25.01
N LEU A 184 3.46 -10.55 24.64
CA LEU A 184 3.47 -11.83 25.37
C LEU A 184 3.91 -11.66 26.83
N ALA A 185 4.91 -10.81 27.09
CA ALA A 185 5.29 -10.46 28.47
C ALA A 185 4.12 -9.82 29.23
N GLY A 186 3.36 -8.94 28.56
CA GLY A 186 2.10 -8.39 29.07
C GLY A 186 1.05 -9.47 29.36
N PHE A 187 0.85 -10.40 28.44
CA PHE A 187 -0.12 -11.50 28.61
C PHE A 187 0.27 -12.41 29.77
N THR A 188 1.56 -12.73 29.94
CA THR A 188 2.04 -13.49 31.10
C THR A 188 1.81 -12.75 32.41
N LYS A 189 2.05 -11.42 32.44
CA LYS A 189 1.84 -10.60 33.65
C LYS A 189 0.40 -10.63 34.16
N PHE A 190 -0.57 -10.82 33.27
CA PHE A 190 -2.00 -10.82 33.56
C PHE A 190 -2.68 -12.18 33.29
N ASP A 191 -1.91 -13.28 33.29
CA ASP A 191 -2.42 -14.65 33.18
C ASP A 191 -3.21 -14.99 31.89
N LEU A 192 -2.97 -14.22 30.83
CA LEU A 192 -3.59 -14.33 29.49
C LEU A 192 -2.76 -15.15 28.49
N ILE A 193 -1.53 -15.56 28.84
CA ILE A 193 -0.66 -16.31 27.92
C ILE A 193 -1.24 -17.68 27.53
N GLY A 194 -1.88 -18.39 28.47
CA GLY A 194 -2.57 -19.64 28.19
C GLY A 194 -3.75 -19.46 27.23
N PRO A 195 -4.70 -18.54 27.53
CA PRO A 195 -5.76 -18.14 26.60
C PRO A 195 -5.27 -17.77 25.21
N PHE A 196 -4.20 -16.98 25.10
CA PHE A 196 -3.61 -16.60 23.81
C PHE A 196 -3.23 -17.83 22.97
N TRP A 197 -2.47 -18.78 23.54
CA TRP A 197 -2.07 -19.98 22.81
C TRP A 197 -3.24 -20.92 22.51
N LYS A 198 -4.22 -21.01 23.40
CA LYS A 198 -5.47 -21.74 23.13
C LYS A 198 -6.22 -21.13 21.94
N MET A 199 -6.28 -19.81 21.83
CA MET A 199 -6.88 -19.15 20.68
C MET A 199 -6.05 -19.33 19.39
N CYS A 200 -4.71 -19.41 19.48
CA CYS A 200 -3.86 -19.82 18.35
C CYS A 200 -4.17 -21.26 17.89
N GLU A 201 -4.39 -22.19 18.83
CA GLU A 201 -4.80 -23.56 18.54
C GLU A 201 -6.19 -23.59 17.85
N GLU A 202 -7.18 -22.90 18.40
CA GLU A 202 -8.54 -22.89 17.86
C GLU A 202 -8.62 -22.26 16.45
N THR A 203 -7.88 -21.16 16.25
CA THR A 203 -7.93 -20.33 15.03
C THR A 203 -7.00 -20.88 13.94
N PHE A 204 -5.77 -21.22 14.30
CA PHE A 204 -4.73 -21.62 13.35
C PHE A 204 -4.32 -23.09 13.46
N GLY A 205 -4.81 -23.84 14.44
CA GLY A 205 -4.41 -25.23 14.66
C GLY A 205 -2.99 -25.37 15.21
N TYR A 206 -2.44 -24.32 15.82
CA TYR A 206 -1.08 -24.32 16.36
C TYR A 206 -1.02 -25.01 17.72
N VAL A 207 -0.35 -26.16 17.79
CA VAL A 207 -0.12 -26.93 19.03
C VAL A 207 1.36 -27.28 19.12
N ASP A 208 2.00 -26.93 20.24
CA ASP A 208 3.41 -27.24 20.52
C ASP A 208 3.60 -27.42 22.03
N ALA A 209 4.54 -28.29 22.44
CA ALA A 209 4.88 -28.49 23.85
C ALA A 209 5.57 -27.24 24.47
N SER A 210 6.25 -26.45 23.64
CA SER A 210 6.84 -25.17 23.97
C SER A 210 6.46 -24.15 22.88
N PRO A 211 5.24 -23.56 23.00
CA PRO A 211 4.72 -22.59 22.04
C PRO A 211 5.65 -21.38 21.87
N SER A 212 5.89 -20.97 20.62
CA SER A 212 6.68 -19.78 20.30
C SER A 212 6.17 -19.09 19.04
N LEU A 213 6.39 -17.78 18.94
CA LEU A 213 5.93 -17.01 17.78
C LEU A 213 6.68 -17.41 16.49
N HIS A 214 7.96 -17.79 16.59
CA HIS A 214 8.73 -18.31 15.45
C HIS A 214 8.04 -19.52 14.81
N LYS A 215 7.75 -20.55 15.61
CA LYS A 215 7.11 -21.77 15.12
C LYS A 215 5.68 -21.51 14.64
N LEU A 216 4.95 -20.59 15.28
CA LEU A 216 3.65 -20.14 14.79
C LEU A 216 3.79 -19.53 13.39
N VAL A 217 4.73 -18.61 13.18
CA VAL A 217 4.98 -17.99 11.87
C VAL A 217 5.42 -19.02 10.83
N TYR A 218 6.32 -19.95 11.17
CA TYR A 218 6.68 -21.06 10.27
C TYR A 218 5.46 -21.87 9.85
N MET A 219 4.58 -22.20 10.79
CA MET A 219 3.34 -22.92 10.52
C MET A 219 2.41 -22.12 9.59
N LEU A 220 2.24 -20.82 9.83
CA LEU A 220 1.39 -19.97 8.99
C LEU A 220 1.87 -19.96 7.54
N PHE A 221 3.14 -19.65 7.31
CA PHE A 221 3.72 -19.56 5.96
C PHE A 221 3.87 -20.92 5.28
N ALA A 222 4.28 -21.97 5.99
CA ALA A 222 4.37 -23.32 5.44
C ALA A 222 2.99 -23.86 5.04
N THR A 223 1.97 -23.63 5.86
CA THR A 223 0.59 -24.03 5.55
C THR A 223 0.08 -23.29 4.32
N TYR A 224 0.27 -21.97 4.25
CA TYR A 224 -0.11 -21.17 3.07
C TYR A 224 0.58 -21.71 1.81
N THR A 225 1.89 -21.89 1.88
CA THR A 225 2.70 -22.43 0.77
C THR A 225 2.13 -23.76 0.29
N SER A 226 1.87 -24.70 1.21
CA SER A 226 1.35 -26.04 0.91
C SER A 226 -0.02 -26.06 0.22
N LYS A 227 -0.76 -24.95 0.30
CA LYS A 227 -2.12 -24.83 -0.26
C LYS A 227 -2.13 -24.16 -1.62
N VAL A 228 -1.16 -23.29 -1.87
CA VAL A 228 -1.05 -22.57 -3.13
C VAL A 228 -0.20 -23.34 -4.14
N ILE A 229 0.85 -24.02 -3.70
CA ILE A 229 1.67 -24.82 -4.61
C ILE A 229 0.97 -26.13 -5.01
N LYS A 230 1.28 -26.62 -6.21
CA LYS A 230 0.73 -27.88 -6.74
C LYS A 230 1.57 -29.12 -6.39
N ALA A 231 2.84 -28.92 -6.06
CA ALA A 231 3.77 -29.98 -5.68
C ALA A 231 3.69 -30.33 -4.19
N GLU A 232 4.22 -31.50 -3.82
CA GLU A 232 4.40 -31.83 -2.40
C GLU A 232 5.58 -31.08 -1.80
N LEU A 233 5.38 -30.52 -0.60
CA LEU A 233 6.46 -29.90 0.16
C LEU A 233 7.39 -30.94 0.80
N PRO A 234 8.69 -30.65 0.92
CA PRO A 234 9.62 -31.47 1.67
C PRO A 234 9.17 -31.68 3.13
N LYS A 235 9.59 -32.80 3.72
CA LYS A 235 9.19 -33.18 5.10
C LYS A 235 9.45 -32.07 6.12
N ALA A 236 10.55 -31.33 5.97
CA ALA A 236 10.90 -30.20 6.84
C ALA A 236 9.81 -29.12 6.90
N TRP A 237 9.18 -28.80 5.77
CA TRP A 237 8.07 -27.84 5.70
C TRP A 237 6.73 -28.49 6.08
N LYS A 238 6.50 -29.73 5.63
CA LYS A 238 5.27 -30.48 5.90
C LYS A 238 4.99 -30.65 7.40
N ASN A 239 6.03 -30.75 8.22
CA ASN A 239 5.92 -30.82 9.68
C ASN A 239 5.32 -29.55 10.31
N TYR A 240 5.39 -28.41 9.62
CA TYR A 240 4.77 -27.16 10.04
C TYR A 240 3.37 -26.97 9.46
N CYS A 241 2.85 -27.86 8.62
CA CYS A 241 1.52 -27.65 8.02
C CYS A 241 0.39 -27.92 9.02
N SER A 242 -0.54 -26.98 9.11
CA SER A 242 -1.77 -27.10 9.89
C SER A 242 -2.96 -27.54 9.04
N HIS A 243 -3.92 -28.21 9.68
CA HIS A 243 -5.21 -28.57 9.08
C HIS A 243 -6.16 -27.38 8.92
N LYS A 244 -5.92 -26.25 9.61
CA LYS A 244 -6.73 -25.02 9.58
C LYS A 244 -6.34 -24.08 8.42
N SER A 245 -6.11 -24.64 7.23
CA SER A 245 -5.56 -23.87 6.12
C SER A 245 -6.40 -22.66 5.68
N GLY A 246 -7.73 -22.78 5.70
CA GLY A 246 -8.61 -21.67 5.27
C GLY A 246 -8.42 -20.41 6.12
N SER A 247 -8.40 -20.57 7.45
CA SER A 247 -8.18 -19.47 8.39
C SER A 247 -6.79 -18.86 8.26
N ILE A 248 -5.77 -19.69 8.02
CA ILE A 248 -4.39 -19.23 7.85
C ILE A 248 -4.21 -18.43 6.56
N VAL A 249 -4.78 -18.91 5.46
CA VAL A 249 -4.74 -18.21 4.17
C VAL A 249 -5.43 -16.85 4.30
N ALA A 250 -6.65 -16.80 4.85
CA ALA A 250 -7.36 -15.54 5.07
C ALA A 250 -6.59 -14.57 5.98
N PHE A 251 -5.95 -15.08 7.04
CA PHE A 251 -5.14 -14.28 7.95
C PHE A 251 -3.92 -13.66 7.27
N LEU A 252 -3.13 -14.46 6.54
CA LEU A 252 -1.95 -13.98 5.84
C LEU A 252 -2.31 -13.08 4.67
N ASP A 253 -3.36 -13.38 3.90
CA ASP A 253 -3.85 -12.50 2.83
C ASP A 253 -4.23 -11.13 3.40
N SER A 254 -4.91 -11.10 4.56
CA SER A 254 -5.25 -9.84 5.19
C SER A 254 -4.05 -9.10 5.77
N LEU A 255 -3.02 -9.82 6.25
CA LEU A 255 -1.79 -9.21 6.76
C LEU A 255 -0.95 -8.60 5.62
N MET A 256 -0.82 -9.35 4.53
CA MET A 256 -0.10 -9.00 3.29
C MET A 256 -0.71 -7.77 2.61
N ASN A 257 -2.05 -7.71 2.51
CA ASN A 257 -2.77 -6.62 1.85
C ASN A 257 -3.05 -5.41 2.77
N SER A 258 -2.59 -5.41 4.02
CA SER A 258 -2.76 -4.29 4.95
C SER A 258 -1.70 -3.21 4.72
N LEU A 259 -2.14 -1.96 4.52
CA LEU A 259 -1.24 -0.80 4.43
C LEU A 259 -0.43 -0.57 5.73
N ILE A 260 -0.92 -1.06 6.87
CA ILE A 260 -0.27 -0.92 8.17
C ILE A 260 0.79 -2.00 8.38
N TYR A 261 0.50 -3.23 7.93
CA TYR A 261 1.32 -4.40 8.27
C TYR A 261 2.18 -4.93 7.12
N LYS A 262 2.04 -4.40 5.90
CA LYS A 262 2.76 -4.85 4.70
C LYS A 262 4.26 -5.03 4.91
N ASP A 263 4.96 -4.01 5.42
CA ASP A 263 6.42 -4.09 5.59
C ASP A 263 6.83 -5.14 6.64
N LYS A 264 5.96 -5.37 7.65
CA LYS A 264 6.17 -6.41 8.65
C LYS A 264 5.91 -7.80 8.08
N PHE A 265 4.90 -7.94 7.23
CA PHE A 265 4.67 -9.15 6.46
C PHE A 265 5.90 -9.49 5.61
N ASP A 266 6.48 -8.51 4.90
CA ASP A 266 7.67 -8.71 4.06
C ASP A 266 8.86 -9.21 4.87
N ALA A 267 9.06 -8.65 6.07
CA ALA A 267 10.13 -9.10 6.98
C ALA A 267 9.90 -10.53 7.49
N LEU A 268 8.66 -10.89 7.85
CA LEU A 268 8.32 -12.25 8.27
C LEU A 268 8.48 -13.24 7.10
N SER A 269 8.01 -12.88 5.93
CA SER A 269 8.16 -13.64 4.67
C SER A 269 9.62 -13.98 4.41
N ASP A 270 10.50 -12.98 4.46
CA ASP A 270 11.93 -13.16 4.21
C ASP A 270 12.59 -14.06 5.27
N MET A 271 12.25 -13.82 6.54
CA MET A 271 12.75 -14.62 7.66
C MET A 271 12.36 -16.09 7.54
N VAL A 272 11.10 -16.39 7.21
CA VAL A 272 10.64 -17.78 7.01
C VAL A 272 11.36 -18.41 5.83
N TYR A 273 11.45 -17.69 4.70
CA TYR A 273 12.10 -18.18 3.50
C TYR A 273 13.55 -18.61 3.79
N HIS A 274 14.31 -17.77 4.49
CA HIS A 274 15.69 -18.07 4.86
C HIS A 274 15.80 -19.19 5.89
N THR A 275 14.99 -19.16 6.95
CA THR A 275 15.09 -20.13 8.04
C THR A 275 14.73 -21.54 7.62
N LEU A 276 13.74 -21.68 6.74
CA LEU A 276 13.32 -22.98 6.21
C LEU A 276 14.07 -23.40 4.94
N ASN A 277 15.16 -22.70 4.60
CA ASN A 277 15.99 -22.93 3.42
C ASN A 277 15.17 -23.01 2.12
N GLY A 278 14.36 -21.98 1.89
CA GLY A 278 13.48 -21.86 0.73
C GLY A 278 14.20 -22.07 -0.59
N ASP A 279 15.43 -21.59 -0.74
CA ASP A 279 16.23 -21.81 -1.95
C ASP A 279 16.38 -23.30 -2.28
N ALA A 280 16.70 -24.15 -1.29
CA ALA A 280 16.82 -25.59 -1.51
C ALA A 280 15.48 -26.23 -1.93
N VAL A 281 14.36 -25.71 -1.45
CA VAL A 281 13.03 -26.23 -1.82
C VAL A 281 12.63 -25.77 -3.21
N PHE A 282 12.61 -24.45 -3.47
CA PHE A 282 12.07 -23.89 -4.71
C PHE A 282 12.99 -24.11 -5.92
N ASN A 283 14.28 -24.40 -5.73
CA ASN A 283 15.17 -24.80 -6.82
C ASN A 283 14.91 -26.24 -7.31
N GLU A 284 14.32 -27.11 -6.48
CA GLU A 284 13.95 -28.48 -6.88
C GLU A 284 12.54 -28.56 -7.48
N LEU A 285 11.72 -27.53 -7.31
CA LEU A 285 10.35 -27.47 -7.82
C LEU A 285 10.29 -26.89 -9.23
N ASP A 286 9.31 -27.37 -10.01
CA ASP A 286 8.99 -26.77 -11.30
C ASP A 286 8.24 -25.44 -11.09
N ALA A 287 8.56 -24.41 -11.87
CA ALA A 287 7.89 -23.12 -11.80
C ALA A 287 6.37 -23.20 -12.02
N ASN A 288 5.89 -24.22 -12.76
CA ASN A 288 4.48 -24.55 -12.91
C ASN A 288 3.78 -24.82 -11.57
N ASP A 289 4.51 -25.31 -10.57
CA ASP A 289 3.96 -25.70 -9.28
C ASP A 289 3.81 -24.52 -8.33
N TYR A 290 4.68 -23.51 -8.42
CA TYR A 290 4.72 -22.40 -7.46
C TYR A 290 4.44 -21.01 -8.05
N SER A 291 4.17 -20.89 -9.36
CA SER A 291 3.91 -19.60 -10.03
C SER A 291 2.75 -18.77 -9.46
N GLY A 292 1.81 -19.40 -8.75
CA GLY A 292 0.72 -18.71 -8.04
C GLY A 292 1.11 -18.20 -6.64
N LEU A 293 2.29 -18.55 -6.14
CA LEU A 293 2.74 -18.19 -4.80
C LEU A 293 3.22 -16.73 -4.75
N GLU A 294 2.60 -15.92 -3.91
CA GLU A 294 2.91 -14.48 -3.78
C GLU A 294 3.52 -14.06 -2.45
N ILE A 295 3.61 -15.00 -1.50
CA ILE A 295 4.05 -14.70 -0.13
C ILE A 295 5.58 -14.66 0.03
N PHE A 296 6.38 -14.87 -1.01
CA PHE A 296 7.85 -14.79 -0.96
C PHE A 296 8.45 -14.04 -2.15
N LYS A 297 9.24 -12.99 -1.88
CA LYS A 297 9.93 -12.19 -2.91
C LYS A 297 10.83 -13.00 -3.84
N LYS A 298 11.38 -14.11 -3.34
CA LYS A 298 12.29 -15.01 -4.07
C LYS A 298 11.57 -15.81 -5.16
N VAL A 299 10.25 -16.00 -5.04
CA VAL A 299 9.44 -16.59 -6.11
C VAL A 299 9.42 -15.69 -7.34
N ASP A 300 9.22 -14.37 -7.16
CA ASP A 300 9.29 -13.42 -8.27
C ASP A 300 10.67 -13.41 -8.93
N ILE A 301 11.74 -13.44 -8.13
CA ILE A 301 13.12 -13.54 -8.64
C ILE A 301 13.31 -14.79 -9.51
N SER A 302 12.87 -15.96 -9.03
CA SER A 302 12.97 -17.22 -9.80
C SER A 302 12.16 -17.18 -11.09
N ILE A 303 10.95 -16.61 -11.06
CA ILE A 303 10.10 -16.45 -12.24
C ILE A 303 10.72 -15.48 -13.24
N LEU A 304 11.26 -14.34 -12.77
CA LEU A 304 11.96 -13.37 -13.62
C LEU A 304 13.19 -14.00 -14.28
N ARG A 305 14.02 -14.71 -13.51
CA ARG A 305 15.18 -15.44 -14.04
C ARG A 305 14.77 -16.43 -15.13
N TRP A 306 13.72 -17.22 -14.88
CA TRP A 306 13.19 -18.14 -15.89
C TRP A 306 12.76 -17.40 -17.16
N MET A 307 12.06 -16.26 -17.04
CA MET A 307 11.64 -15.46 -18.20
C MET A 307 12.83 -14.91 -18.98
N ILE A 308 13.86 -14.39 -18.28
CA ILE A 308 15.09 -13.88 -18.90
C ILE A 308 15.75 -14.99 -19.71
N GLU A 309 15.99 -16.15 -19.10
CA GLU A 309 16.63 -17.29 -19.77
C GLU A 309 15.84 -17.75 -21.01
N ARG A 310 14.50 -17.79 -20.93
CA ARG A 310 13.66 -18.14 -22.09
C ARG A 310 13.79 -17.10 -23.21
N LEU A 311 13.71 -15.81 -22.88
CA LEU A 311 13.81 -14.74 -23.86
C LEU A 311 15.20 -14.64 -24.50
N GLU A 312 16.27 -14.82 -23.73
CA GLU A 312 17.65 -14.86 -24.24
C GLU A 312 17.86 -16.03 -25.22
N SER A 313 17.12 -17.14 -25.04
CA SER A 313 17.08 -18.25 -26.00
C SER A 313 16.10 -18.05 -27.16
N GLU A 314 15.51 -16.87 -27.30
CA GLU A 314 14.43 -16.53 -28.25
C GLU A 314 13.17 -17.43 -28.14
N ASP A 315 12.99 -18.15 -27.02
CA ASP A 315 11.85 -19.04 -26.75
C ASP A 315 10.62 -18.27 -26.26
N THR A 316 9.88 -17.68 -27.21
CA THR A 316 8.61 -16.99 -26.94
C THR A 316 7.41 -17.94 -26.79
N ALA A 317 7.60 -19.24 -27.02
CA ALA A 317 6.58 -20.27 -26.89
C ALA A 317 6.50 -20.85 -25.48
N ALA A 318 7.54 -20.65 -24.65
CA ALA A 318 7.59 -21.06 -23.26
C ALA A 318 6.37 -20.61 -22.45
N ARG A 319 5.87 -21.49 -21.57
CA ARG A 319 4.72 -21.24 -20.70
C ARG A 319 5.01 -21.71 -19.28
N ILE A 320 4.42 -21.02 -18.31
CA ILE A 320 4.27 -21.48 -16.94
C ILE A 320 2.79 -21.50 -16.60
N SER A 321 2.29 -22.63 -16.11
CA SER A 321 0.88 -22.89 -15.80
C SER A 321 -0.08 -22.54 -16.95
N GLY A 322 0.37 -22.71 -18.19
CA GLY A 322 -0.40 -22.37 -19.39
C GLY A 322 -0.35 -20.90 -19.80
N TYR A 323 0.22 -20.01 -18.98
CA TYR A 323 0.34 -18.58 -19.26
C TYR A 323 1.58 -18.28 -20.11
N SER A 324 1.41 -17.40 -21.09
CA SER A 324 2.52 -16.79 -21.82
C SER A 324 3.31 -15.83 -20.94
N ILE A 325 4.54 -15.51 -21.35
CA ILE A 325 5.41 -14.55 -20.63
C ILE A 325 4.69 -13.21 -20.38
N PRO A 326 4.03 -12.55 -21.37
CA PRO A 326 3.30 -11.31 -21.12
C PRO A 326 2.10 -11.44 -20.17
N GLU A 327 1.36 -12.56 -20.24
CA GLU A 327 0.23 -12.81 -19.33
C GLU A 327 0.73 -13.00 -17.90
N LEU A 328 1.80 -13.75 -17.72
CA LEU A 328 2.41 -13.96 -16.42
C LEU A 328 2.98 -12.66 -15.85
N CYS A 329 3.61 -11.81 -16.66
CA CYS A 329 4.03 -10.46 -16.24
C CYS A 329 2.85 -9.64 -15.70
N LYS A 330 1.69 -9.67 -16.40
CA LYS A 330 0.47 -8.96 -15.96
C LYS A 330 -0.10 -9.51 -14.65
N ILE A 331 -0.05 -10.83 -14.46
CA ILE A 331 -0.51 -11.48 -13.22
C ILE A 331 0.42 -11.12 -12.06
N ARG A 332 1.74 -11.35 -12.22
CA ARG A 332 2.74 -11.12 -11.16
C ARG A 332 2.80 -9.66 -10.72
N ARG A 333 2.68 -8.68 -11.64
CA ARG A 333 2.62 -7.24 -11.28
C ARG A 333 1.47 -6.86 -10.35
N LYS A 334 0.40 -7.67 -10.30
CA LYS A 334 -0.77 -7.44 -9.43
C LYS A 334 -0.68 -8.17 -8.09
N MET A 335 0.26 -9.11 -7.96
CA MET A 335 0.52 -9.83 -6.72
C MET A 335 1.30 -8.95 -5.74
N HIS A 336 1.41 -9.39 -4.50
CA HIS A 336 1.99 -8.63 -3.40
C HIS A 336 3.35 -7.96 -3.69
N PHE A 337 4.34 -8.74 -4.15
CA PHE A 337 5.67 -8.22 -4.52
C PHE A 337 5.72 -7.64 -5.95
N GLY A 338 4.61 -7.62 -6.67
CA GLY A 338 4.53 -7.11 -8.04
C GLY A 338 4.91 -5.63 -8.18
N LEU A 339 4.66 -4.82 -7.15
CA LEU A 339 5.09 -3.42 -7.12
C LEU A 339 6.61 -3.28 -7.00
N LEU A 340 7.26 -4.15 -6.21
CA LEU A 340 8.71 -4.17 -6.05
C LEU A 340 9.41 -4.52 -7.37
N TYR A 341 8.83 -5.45 -8.14
CA TYR A 341 9.36 -5.90 -9.43
C TYR A 341 8.63 -5.28 -10.63
N TYR A 342 7.97 -4.14 -10.45
CA TYR A 342 7.11 -3.55 -11.48
C TYR A 342 7.88 -3.31 -12.79
N SER A 343 8.99 -2.57 -12.74
CA SER A 343 9.83 -2.30 -13.92
C SER A 343 10.44 -3.57 -14.50
N HIS A 344 10.87 -4.52 -13.65
CA HIS A 344 11.43 -5.80 -14.09
C HIS A 344 10.47 -6.56 -15.02
N TYR A 345 9.20 -6.68 -14.62
CA TYR A 345 8.19 -7.34 -15.46
C TYR A 345 7.84 -6.56 -16.72
N TYR A 346 7.94 -5.22 -16.71
CA TYR A 346 7.75 -4.43 -17.93
C TYR A 346 8.92 -4.58 -18.91
N ILE A 347 10.16 -4.66 -18.43
CA ILE A 347 11.33 -4.95 -19.28
C ILE A 347 11.09 -6.27 -20.01
N ILE A 348 10.73 -7.32 -19.28
CA ILE A 348 10.43 -8.65 -19.85
C ILE A 348 9.30 -8.59 -20.88
N GLU A 349 8.17 -7.96 -20.55
CA GLU A 349 7.03 -7.89 -21.47
C GLU A 349 7.38 -7.15 -22.76
N ASN A 350 8.13 -6.04 -22.67
CA ASN A 350 8.54 -5.29 -23.86
C ASN A 350 9.58 -6.05 -24.68
N ALA A 351 10.58 -6.68 -24.03
CA ALA A 351 11.56 -7.53 -24.70
C ALA A 351 10.90 -8.70 -25.44
N TYR A 352 9.91 -9.36 -24.83
CA TYR A 352 9.13 -10.42 -25.48
C TYR A 352 8.53 -9.97 -26.81
N HIS A 353 7.94 -8.76 -26.84
CA HIS A 353 7.33 -8.23 -28.05
C HIS A 353 8.35 -7.90 -29.14
N LEU A 354 9.53 -7.41 -28.76
CA LEU A 354 10.64 -7.12 -29.68
C LEU A 354 11.21 -8.41 -30.27
N ILE A 355 11.44 -9.43 -29.44
CA ILE A 355 11.90 -10.74 -29.89
C ILE A 355 10.90 -11.38 -30.84
N LYS A 356 9.60 -11.27 -30.57
CA LYS A 356 8.56 -11.75 -31.50
C LYS A 356 8.59 -11.03 -32.85
N ALA A 357 9.06 -9.78 -32.87
CA ALA A 357 9.24 -9.00 -34.09
C ALA A 357 10.56 -9.31 -34.82
N ALA A 358 11.40 -10.23 -34.34
CA ALA A 358 12.69 -10.54 -34.96
C ALA A 358 12.59 -11.07 -36.41
N ASN A 359 11.45 -11.66 -36.77
CA ASN A 359 11.15 -12.11 -38.14
C ASN A 359 10.36 -11.06 -38.94
N PHE A 360 10.63 -9.77 -38.70
CA PHE A 360 9.95 -8.69 -39.38
C PHE A 360 10.15 -8.74 -40.89
N GLU A 361 9.06 -8.65 -41.65
CA GLU A 361 9.10 -8.61 -43.11
C GLU A 361 8.60 -7.28 -43.65
N THR A 362 9.49 -6.52 -44.29
CA THR A 362 9.16 -5.23 -44.90
C THR A 362 8.35 -5.39 -46.19
N LYS A 363 7.39 -4.51 -46.40
CA LYS A 363 6.72 -4.34 -47.71
C LYS A 363 7.66 -3.66 -48.72
N LYS A 364 7.27 -3.68 -50.00
CA LYS A 364 8.13 -3.21 -51.10
C LYS A 364 7.79 -1.81 -51.60
N THR A 365 6.54 -1.39 -51.51
CA THR A 365 6.11 -0.06 -51.97
C THR A 365 6.02 0.91 -50.81
N ALA A 366 6.28 2.20 -51.07
CA ALA A 366 6.24 3.23 -50.03
C ALA A 366 4.85 3.27 -49.37
N GLN A 367 3.79 3.12 -50.17
CA GLN A 367 2.43 3.13 -49.69
C GLN A 367 2.10 1.98 -48.74
N GLU A 368 2.54 0.77 -49.05
CA GLU A 368 2.33 -0.39 -48.18
C GLU A 368 3.15 -0.27 -46.90
N ILE A 369 4.40 0.21 -46.98
CA ILE A 369 5.29 0.36 -45.82
C ILE A 369 4.66 1.32 -44.80
N TRP A 370 4.27 2.53 -45.20
CA TRP A 370 3.71 3.48 -44.22
C TRP A 370 2.34 3.03 -43.70
N LYS A 371 1.53 2.32 -44.50
CA LYS A 371 0.25 1.77 -44.06
C LYS A 371 0.44 0.72 -42.97
N ASP A 372 1.36 -0.22 -43.18
CA ASP A 372 1.68 -1.26 -42.19
C ASP A 372 2.29 -0.63 -40.93
N TYR A 373 3.16 0.38 -41.08
CA TYR A 373 3.74 1.08 -39.94
C TYR A 373 2.69 1.74 -39.05
N ILE A 374 1.76 2.51 -39.63
CA ILE A 374 0.67 3.17 -38.90
C ILE A 374 -0.25 2.15 -38.23
N ALA A 375 -0.56 1.05 -38.93
CA ALA A 375 -1.52 0.07 -38.46
C ALA A 375 -0.96 -0.81 -37.33
N LYS A 376 0.33 -1.18 -37.39
CA LYS A 376 0.91 -2.19 -36.49
C LYS A 376 2.40 -2.02 -36.19
N ASP A 377 3.25 -1.61 -37.13
CA ASP A 377 4.71 -1.74 -36.91
C ASP A 377 5.26 -0.66 -35.97
N TYR A 378 4.56 0.47 -35.78
CA TYR A 378 4.91 1.47 -34.76
C TYR A 378 4.99 0.89 -33.35
N VAL A 379 4.29 -0.23 -33.09
CA VAL A 379 4.32 -0.90 -31.80
C VAL A 379 5.74 -1.41 -31.50
N ILE A 380 6.53 -1.78 -32.50
CA ILE A 380 7.91 -2.25 -32.30
C ILE A 380 8.75 -1.13 -31.68
N ASP A 381 8.71 0.07 -32.26
CA ASP A 381 9.35 1.27 -31.71
C ASP A 381 8.81 1.63 -30.32
N GLN A 382 7.50 1.49 -30.12
CA GLN A 382 6.89 1.76 -28.82
C GLN A 382 7.41 0.81 -27.74
N LYS A 383 7.54 -0.48 -28.05
CA LYS A 383 8.05 -1.51 -27.14
C LYS A 383 9.54 -1.31 -26.86
N TYR A 384 10.31 -0.93 -27.88
CA TYR A 384 11.71 -0.55 -27.72
C TYR A 384 11.88 0.61 -26.72
N ARG A 385 11.12 1.69 -26.92
CA ARG A 385 11.13 2.86 -26.01
C ARG A 385 10.70 2.49 -24.59
N TYR A 386 9.67 1.67 -24.42
CA TYR A 386 9.23 1.23 -23.10
C TYR A 386 10.20 0.26 -22.43
N PHE A 387 10.90 -0.58 -23.20
CA PHE A 387 11.97 -1.41 -22.67
C PHE A 387 13.03 -0.55 -21.98
N TYR A 388 13.57 0.45 -22.69
CA TYR A 388 14.58 1.36 -22.13
C TYR A 388 14.04 2.22 -21.00
N TYR A 389 12.82 2.77 -21.13
CA TYR A 389 12.20 3.53 -20.05
C TYR A 389 12.18 2.75 -18.72
N HIS A 390 11.85 1.46 -18.75
CA HIS A 390 11.84 0.65 -17.53
C HIS A 390 13.22 0.14 -17.13
N TYR A 391 14.10 -0.11 -18.10
CA TYR A 391 15.49 -0.49 -17.87
C TYR A 391 16.26 0.61 -17.11
N ASP A 392 16.09 1.86 -17.53
CA ASP A 392 16.76 3.03 -16.94
C ASP A 392 16.20 3.41 -15.56
N LEU A 393 15.03 2.89 -15.18
CA LEU A 393 14.47 3.03 -13.82
C LEU A 393 15.09 2.05 -12.82
N LEU A 394 15.82 1.02 -13.28
CA LEU A 394 16.47 0.07 -12.38
C LEU A 394 17.77 0.65 -11.83
N THR A 395 18.02 0.41 -10.54
CA THR A 395 19.31 0.73 -9.91
C THR A 395 20.39 -0.29 -10.22
N ASP A 396 19.99 -1.56 -10.40
CA ASP A 396 20.84 -2.66 -10.84
C ASP A 396 20.19 -3.31 -12.05
N ASN A 397 20.87 -3.20 -13.19
CA ASN A 397 20.45 -3.69 -14.48
C ASN A 397 21.27 -4.90 -14.96
N SER A 398 22.22 -5.37 -14.13
CA SER A 398 23.09 -6.52 -14.44
C SER A 398 22.32 -7.80 -14.83
N PRO A 399 21.16 -8.15 -14.24
CA PRO A 399 20.43 -9.37 -14.64
C PRO A 399 19.85 -9.30 -16.05
N PHE A 400 19.76 -8.12 -16.66
CA PHE A 400 19.11 -7.90 -17.95
C PHE A 400 20.10 -7.53 -19.07
N GLU A 401 21.41 -7.52 -18.81
CA GLU A 401 22.41 -7.13 -19.82
C GLU A 401 22.35 -8.02 -21.07
N GLY A 402 22.31 -9.34 -20.91
CA GLY A 402 22.20 -10.27 -22.04
C GLY A 402 20.92 -10.06 -22.84
N LEU A 403 19.79 -9.87 -22.15
CA LEU A 403 18.52 -9.54 -22.78
C LEU A 403 18.53 -8.20 -23.51
N ARG A 404 19.18 -7.16 -22.94
CA ARG A 404 19.36 -5.86 -23.58
C ARG A 404 20.15 -6.00 -24.87
N ASP A 405 21.28 -6.69 -24.84
CA ASP A 405 22.13 -6.87 -26.02
C ASP A 405 21.40 -7.62 -27.15
N LEU A 406 20.56 -8.61 -26.78
CA LEU A 406 19.68 -9.29 -27.74
C LEU A 406 18.62 -8.34 -28.32
N VAL A 407 17.94 -7.57 -27.48
CA VAL A 407 16.93 -6.59 -27.89
C VAL A 407 17.54 -5.56 -28.84
N GLU A 408 18.71 -5.02 -28.52
CA GLU A 408 19.46 -4.08 -29.36
C GLU A 408 19.80 -4.68 -30.72
N SER A 409 20.32 -5.90 -30.72
CA SER A 409 20.68 -6.61 -31.95
C SER A 409 19.46 -6.85 -32.84
N ILE A 410 18.33 -7.23 -32.25
CA ILE A 410 17.07 -7.45 -32.99
C ILE A 410 16.54 -6.13 -33.54
N TYR A 411 16.45 -5.10 -32.70
CA TYR A 411 15.88 -3.81 -33.09
C TYR A 411 16.70 -3.15 -34.20
N THR A 412 18.02 -3.10 -34.05
CA THR A 412 18.90 -2.47 -35.04
C THR A 412 19.01 -3.30 -36.31
N ASN A 413 19.45 -4.56 -36.20
CA ASN A 413 19.86 -5.34 -37.36
C ASN A 413 18.71 -6.08 -38.05
N ARG A 414 17.67 -6.48 -37.31
CA ARG A 414 16.57 -7.30 -37.85
C ARG A 414 15.30 -6.50 -38.16
N TYR A 415 15.13 -5.33 -37.54
CA TYR A 415 13.98 -4.46 -37.78
C TYR A 415 14.35 -3.15 -38.51
N LEU A 416 15.19 -2.31 -37.89
CA LEU A 416 15.44 -0.96 -38.35
C LEU A 416 16.24 -0.93 -39.66
N ASP A 417 17.29 -1.75 -39.78
CA ASP A 417 18.12 -1.83 -40.98
C ASP A 417 17.34 -2.29 -42.23
N PRO A 418 16.62 -3.44 -42.21
CA PRO A 418 15.80 -3.84 -43.35
C PRO A 418 14.73 -2.82 -43.71
N LEU A 419 14.06 -2.22 -42.72
CA LEU A 419 13.04 -1.20 -42.94
C LEU A 419 13.63 0.04 -43.60
N SER A 420 14.79 0.51 -43.14
CA SER A 420 15.47 1.68 -43.67
C SER A 420 15.88 1.49 -45.13
N VAL A 421 16.41 0.32 -45.47
CA VAL A 421 16.77 -0.03 -46.85
C VAL A 421 15.52 -0.13 -47.74
N ALA A 422 14.48 -0.81 -47.27
CA ALA A 422 13.22 -0.96 -48.01
C ALA A 422 12.55 0.39 -48.26
N TRP A 423 12.44 1.23 -47.23
CA TRP A 423 11.88 2.57 -47.33
C TRP A 423 12.68 3.45 -48.29
N SER A 424 14.00 3.50 -48.17
CA SER A 424 14.85 4.33 -49.04
C SER A 424 14.71 3.94 -50.52
N ARG A 425 14.67 2.63 -50.81
CA ARG A 425 14.44 2.13 -52.17
C ARG A 425 13.04 2.50 -52.67
N ALA A 426 12.01 2.24 -51.87
CA ALA A 426 10.63 2.49 -52.25
C ALA A 426 10.35 3.99 -52.47
N PHE A 427 10.92 4.84 -51.61
CA PHE A 427 10.81 6.29 -51.68
C PHE A 427 11.50 6.87 -52.92
N THR A 428 12.66 6.30 -53.27
CA THR A 428 13.35 6.65 -54.53
C THR A 428 12.51 6.24 -55.75
N GLN A 429 11.91 5.05 -55.73
CA GLN A 429 11.08 4.54 -56.83
C GLN A 429 9.84 5.39 -57.07
N CYS A 430 9.21 5.90 -56.01
CA CYS A 430 8.08 6.83 -56.14
C CYS A 430 8.49 8.30 -56.34
N LYS A 431 9.79 8.56 -56.59
CA LYS A 431 10.35 9.91 -56.81
C LYS A 431 10.01 10.89 -55.69
N GLY A 432 9.96 10.38 -54.46
CA GLY A 432 9.65 11.15 -53.26
C GLY A 432 8.17 11.47 -53.04
N ASP A 433 7.25 10.87 -53.81
CA ASP A 433 5.81 10.97 -53.54
C ASP A 433 5.28 9.65 -52.96
N ALA A 434 5.20 9.54 -51.63
CA ALA A 434 4.71 8.34 -50.96
C ALA A 434 3.16 8.22 -50.96
N GLY A 435 2.44 9.15 -51.60
CA GLY A 435 0.97 9.20 -51.56
C GLY A 435 0.40 9.68 -50.23
N LEU A 436 1.20 10.39 -49.43
CA LEU A 436 0.81 11.03 -48.17
C LEU A 436 0.65 12.54 -48.37
N SER A 437 -0.13 13.19 -47.49
CA SER A 437 -0.17 14.65 -47.46
C SER A 437 1.20 15.19 -47.08
N ARG A 438 1.71 16.17 -47.83
CA ARG A 438 3.06 16.69 -47.59
C ARG A 438 3.05 17.66 -46.40
N GLN A 439 4.11 17.65 -45.60
CA GLN A 439 4.23 18.56 -44.45
C GLN A 439 4.14 20.04 -44.87
N GLN A 440 4.61 20.37 -46.07
CA GLN A 440 4.51 21.71 -46.66
C GLN A 440 3.04 22.17 -46.86
N ASP A 441 2.10 21.23 -47.00
CA ASP A 441 0.69 21.53 -47.20
C ASP A 441 -0.07 21.74 -45.87
N PHE A 442 0.62 21.58 -44.72
CA PHE A 442 0.00 21.58 -43.39
C PHE A 442 -0.88 22.81 -43.15
N TYR A 443 -0.33 24.01 -43.34
CA TYR A 443 -1.07 25.25 -43.08
C TYR A 443 -2.33 25.36 -43.94
N ASN A 444 -2.20 25.08 -45.24
CA ASN A 444 -3.30 25.17 -46.19
C ASN A 444 -4.38 24.12 -45.95
N LYS A 445 -4.00 22.94 -45.44
CA LYS A 445 -4.93 21.85 -45.21
C LYS A 445 -5.65 21.95 -43.87
N PHE A 446 -4.96 22.34 -42.81
CA PHE A 446 -5.47 22.27 -41.45
C PHE A 446 -5.77 23.63 -40.80
N ILE A 447 -5.14 24.71 -41.25
CA ILE A 447 -5.18 26.01 -40.55
C ILE A 447 -5.97 27.07 -41.31
N VAL A 448 -5.76 27.21 -42.63
CA VAL A 448 -6.30 28.35 -43.41
C VAL A 448 -7.83 28.49 -43.36
N ASN A 449 -8.54 27.38 -43.22
CA ASN A 449 -10.01 27.33 -43.19
C ASN A 449 -10.57 27.07 -41.78
N ALA A 450 -9.73 27.09 -40.74
CA ALA A 450 -10.18 26.91 -39.37
C ALA A 450 -11.03 28.12 -38.95
N LYS A 451 -12.27 27.86 -38.50
CA LYS A 451 -13.21 28.90 -38.05
C LYS A 451 -13.08 29.23 -36.56
N GLU A 452 -12.41 28.36 -35.83
CA GLU A 452 -12.22 28.46 -34.38
C GLU A 452 -10.79 28.91 -34.08
N ARG A 453 -10.60 29.49 -32.89
CA ARG A 453 -9.25 29.79 -32.40
C ARG A 453 -8.44 28.50 -32.37
N THR A 454 -7.33 28.49 -33.10
CA THR A 454 -6.52 27.28 -33.31
C THR A 454 -5.16 27.45 -32.64
N VAL A 455 -4.80 26.48 -31.80
CA VAL A 455 -3.47 26.38 -31.20
C VAL A 455 -2.72 25.24 -31.89
N VAL A 456 -1.58 25.56 -32.48
CA VAL A 456 -0.69 24.60 -33.13
C VAL A 456 0.51 24.36 -32.22
N ILE A 457 0.66 23.13 -31.74
CA ILE A 457 1.81 22.73 -30.92
C ILE A 457 2.76 21.93 -31.81
N ILE A 458 3.98 22.42 -31.98
CA ILE A 458 5.05 21.77 -32.73
C ILE A 458 6.04 21.23 -31.72
N SER A 459 6.01 19.92 -31.49
CA SER A 459 7.00 19.25 -30.64
C SER A 459 8.12 18.69 -31.49
N ASP A 460 9.34 19.22 -31.33
CA ASP A 460 10.52 18.67 -32.00
C ASP A 460 10.84 17.27 -31.44
N GLY A 461 11.40 16.40 -32.30
CA GLY A 461 11.74 15.02 -31.94
C GLY A 461 10.55 14.09 -31.61
N LEU A 462 9.30 14.53 -31.78
CA LEU A 462 8.13 13.72 -31.44
C LEU A 462 7.86 12.65 -32.52
N ARG A 463 8.36 11.43 -32.29
CA ARG A 463 8.12 10.29 -33.17
C ARG A 463 6.66 9.79 -33.12
N PHE A 464 6.26 9.05 -34.14
CA PHE A 464 4.87 8.62 -34.37
C PHE A 464 4.29 7.73 -33.26
N GLU A 465 5.06 6.78 -32.74
CA GLU A 465 4.71 5.90 -31.62
C GLU A 465 4.57 6.64 -30.28
N VAL A 466 5.30 7.76 -30.11
CA VAL A 466 5.10 8.67 -28.98
C VAL A 466 3.76 9.39 -29.15
N ALA A 467 3.44 9.86 -30.35
CA ALA A 467 2.14 10.47 -30.65
C ALA A 467 0.97 9.50 -30.45
N GLN A 468 1.12 8.21 -30.82
CA GLN A 468 0.14 7.16 -30.51
C GLN A 468 -0.08 7.00 -29.00
N THR A 469 1.00 7.07 -28.22
CA THR A 469 0.92 7.01 -26.75
C THR A 469 0.17 8.22 -26.18
N LEU A 470 0.47 9.42 -26.68
CA LEU A 470 -0.23 10.65 -26.31
C LEU A 470 -1.71 10.59 -26.69
N LEU A 471 -2.03 10.14 -27.91
CA LEU A 471 -3.41 9.96 -28.38
C LEU A 471 -4.20 9.07 -27.42
N LYS A 472 -3.63 7.93 -27.01
CA LYS A 472 -4.28 7.02 -26.08
C LYS A 472 -4.60 7.72 -24.75
N GLY A 473 -3.65 8.47 -24.19
CA GLY A 473 -3.87 9.23 -22.96
C GLY A 473 -4.93 10.32 -23.11
N LEU A 474 -4.98 11.02 -24.26
CA LEU A 474 -6.02 12.01 -24.55
C LEU A 474 -7.40 11.36 -24.67
N LEU A 475 -7.50 10.18 -25.28
CA LEU A 475 -8.78 9.47 -25.42
C LEU A 475 -9.29 8.87 -24.10
N GLU A 476 -8.45 8.77 -23.07
CA GLU A 476 -8.87 8.38 -21.72
C GLU A 476 -9.54 9.54 -20.96
N ASP A 477 -9.38 10.80 -21.42
CA ASP A 477 -10.08 11.97 -20.87
C ASP A 477 -11.39 12.22 -21.63
N GLU A 478 -12.52 12.10 -20.94
CA GLU A 478 -13.86 12.31 -21.51
C GLU A 478 -14.07 13.73 -22.08
N LYS A 479 -13.24 14.71 -21.70
CA LYS A 479 -13.29 16.08 -22.22
C LYS A 479 -12.55 16.26 -23.54
N CYS A 480 -11.78 15.26 -23.96
CA CYS A 480 -10.94 15.34 -25.15
C CYS A 480 -11.55 14.56 -26.33
N ALA A 481 -11.73 15.25 -27.45
CA ALA A 481 -11.96 14.61 -28.75
C ALA A 481 -10.64 14.63 -29.53
N ALA A 482 -9.97 13.48 -29.61
CA ALA A 482 -8.66 13.37 -30.24
C ALA A 482 -8.69 12.42 -31.45
N SER A 483 -7.91 12.75 -32.49
CA SER A 483 -7.69 11.91 -33.65
C SER A 483 -6.26 12.07 -34.14
N MET A 484 -5.79 11.14 -34.97
CA MET A 484 -4.43 11.15 -35.49
C MET A 484 -4.43 11.00 -37.01
N SER A 485 -3.58 11.79 -37.66
CA SER A 485 -3.33 11.74 -39.10
C SER A 485 -1.83 11.79 -39.35
N VAL A 486 -1.41 11.44 -40.56
CA VAL A 486 0.01 11.36 -40.95
C VAL A 486 0.33 12.29 -42.09
N MET A 487 1.58 12.76 -42.10
CA MET A 487 2.13 13.58 -43.16
C MET A 487 3.50 13.04 -43.60
N GLN A 488 3.83 13.24 -44.87
CA GLN A 488 5.17 13.02 -45.37
C GLN A 488 6.05 14.19 -44.93
N GLY A 489 7.09 13.89 -44.15
CA GLY A 489 8.08 14.87 -43.72
C GLY A 489 8.90 15.45 -44.87
N VAL A 490 9.56 16.57 -44.61
CA VAL A 490 10.50 17.18 -45.55
C VAL A 490 11.84 16.42 -45.62
N LEU A 491 12.55 16.53 -46.75
CA LEU A 491 13.92 16.02 -46.92
C LEU A 491 14.87 17.14 -47.37
N PRO A 492 16.01 17.34 -46.68
CA PRO A 492 16.48 16.63 -45.49
C PRO A 492 15.57 16.89 -44.26
N SER A 493 15.37 15.88 -43.43
CA SER A 493 14.43 15.90 -42.29
C SER A 493 15.08 16.48 -41.04
N TYR A 494 15.45 17.76 -41.09
CA TYR A 494 16.06 18.48 -39.96
C TYR A 494 15.16 19.63 -39.48
N THR A 495 15.35 20.02 -38.22
CA THR A 495 14.47 20.94 -37.47
C THR A 495 14.12 22.21 -38.22
N ARG A 496 15.09 22.97 -38.76
CA ARG A 496 14.80 24.27 -39.39
C ARG A 496 13.90 24.12 -40.61
N PHE A 497 14.11 23.08 -41.43
CA PHE A 497 13.29 22.87 -42.62
C PHE A 497 11.91 22.33 -42.28
N GLY A 498 11.82 21.39 -41.33
CA GLY A 498 10.56 20.85 -40.83
C GLY A 498 9.67 21.93 -40.20
N MET A 499 10.23 22.78 -39.33
CA MET A 499 9.48 23.87 -38.70
C MET A 499 9.02 24.92 -39.72
N ALA A 500 9.84 25.26 -40.70
CA ALA A 500 9.47 26.20 -41.75
C ALA A 500 8.35 25.66 -42.66
N ALA A 501 8.36 24.36 -42.97
CA ALA A 501 7.33 23.73 -43.80
C ALA A 501 5.92 23.78 -43.20
N LEU A 502 5.80 23.90 -41.87
CA LEU A 502 4.52 24.01 -41.16
C LEU A 502 3.92 25.42 -41.19
N LEU A 503 4.69 26.43 -41.61
CA LEU A 503 4.26 27.83 -41.70
C LEU A 503 3.58 28.13 -43.03
N PRO A 504 2.74 29.19 -43.12
CA PRO A 504 2.17 29.60 -44.39
C PRO A 504 3.26 30.12 -45.35
N HIS A 505 3.21 29.69 -46.60
CA HIS A 505 4.12 30.14 -47.65
C HIS A 505 3.52 29.92 -49.05
N LYS A 506 4.02 30.68 -50.04
CA LYS A 506 3.82 30.39 -51.47
C LYS A 506 5.00 29.61 -52.04
N LYS A 507 6.21 29.88 -51.55
CA LYS A 507 7.45 29.24 -51.97
C LYS A 507 8.30 28.90 -50.75
N LEU A 508 8.66 27.62 -50.63
CA LEU A 508 9.64 27.11 -49.68
C LEU A 508 10.88 26.68 -50.46
N SER A 509 12.04 27.25 -50.14
CA SER A 509 13.29 26.98 -50.84
C SER A 509 14.48 26.93 -49.88
N MET A 510 15.59 26.41 -50.35
CA MET A 510 16.86 26.36 -49.62
C MET A 510 17.92 27.07 -50.45
N SER A 511 18.67 27.99 -49.83
CA SER A 511 19.77 28.69 -50.48
C SER A 511 21.00 27.80 -50.64
N GLU A 512 22.00 28.26 -51.40
CA GLU A 512 23.30 27.58 -51.54
C GLU A 512 24.05 27.42 -50.20
N ASN A 513 23.77 28.29 -49.22
CA ASN A 513 24.33 28.22 -47.87
C ASN A 513 23.48 27.34 -46.92
N PHE A 514 22.55 26.55 -47.46
CA PHE A 514 21.60 25.71 -46.71
C PHE A 514 20.61 26.48 -45.81
N ASP A 515 20.47 27.79 -45.99
CA ASP A 515 19.42 28.55 -45.30
C ASP A 515 18.04 28.29 -45.90
N VAL A 516 17.07 28.03 -45.02
CA VAL A 516 15.66 27.84 -45.39
C VAL A 516 14.98 29.20 -45.58
N LEU A 517 14.39 29.38 -46.76
CA LEU A 517 13.70 30.61 -47.17
C LEU A 517 12.21 30.33 -47.39
N LEU A 518 11.36 31.10 -46.69
CA LEU A 518 9.91 31.19 -46.91
C LEU A 518 9.62 32.49 -47.65
N ASP A 519 9.07 32.39 -48.86
CA ASP A 519 8.79 33.54 -49.74
C ASP A 519 10.01 34.47 -49.88
N ASP A 520 11.17 33.86 -50.15
CA ASP A 520 12.49 34.48 -50.31
C ASP A 520 13.04 35.18 -49.05
N LYS A 521 12.47 34.91 -47.86
CA LYS A 521 12.95 35.43 -46.56
C LYS A 521 13.39 34.31 -45.62
N ALA A 522 14.50 34.52 -44.92
CA ALA A 522 14.98 33.59 -43.91
C ALA A 522 14.04 33.53 -42.71
N CYS A 523 13.74 32.31 -42.24
CA CYS A 523 12.89 32.06 -41.09
C CYS A 523 13.63 31.14 -40.11
N ILE A 524 14.22 31.73 -39.08
CA ILE A 524 15.25 31.05 -38.26
C ILE A 524 14.90 31.00 -36.77
N ASP A 525 14.05 31.89 -36.29
CA ASP A 525 13.72 32.06 -34.88
C ASP A 525 12.21 32.28 -34.67
N THR A 526 11.75 32.18 -33.41
CA THR A 526 10.32 32.34 -33.09
C THR A 526 9.75 33.68 -33.55
N LYS A 527 10.56 34.76 -33.53
CA LYS A 527 10.14 36.10 -33.97
C LYS A 527 9.89 36.17 -35.48
N SER A 528 10.79 35.63 -36.29
CA SER A 528 10.62 35.56 -37.74
C SER A 528 9.44 34.64 -38.11
N ARG A 529 9.22 33.55 -37.37
CA ARG A 529 8.04 32.68 -37.53
C ARG A 529 6.73 33.40 -37.22
N GLU A 530 6.68 34.18 -36.13
CA GLU A 530 5.54 35.05 -35.81
C GLU A 530 5.27 36.06 -36.92
N GLN A 531 6.31 36.69 -37.45
CA GLN A 531 6.16 37.67 -38.53
C GLN A 531 5.58 37.03 -39.80
N VAL A 532 5.99 35.80 -40.14
CA VAL A 532 5.43 35.04 -41.27
C VAL A 532 3.94 34.78 -41.05
N LEU A 533 3.54 34.29 -39.86
CA LEU A 533 2.13 34.04 -39.54
C LEU A 533 1.29 35.32 -39.63
N ARG A 534 1.79 36.44 -39.09
CA ARG A 534 1.09 37.74 -39.11
C ARG A 534 0.88 38.32 -40.50
N ASN A 535 1.71 37.97 -41.47
CA ASN A 535 1.52 38.38 -42.87
C ASN A 535 0.29 37.70 -43.51
N TYR A 536 -0.14 36.56 -42.98
CA TYR A 536 -1.32 35.82 -43.44
C TYR A 536 -2.55 36.08 -42.56
N VAL A 537 -2.38 36.04 -41.24
CA VAL A 537 -3.43 36.33 -40.26
C VAL A 537 -2.84 37.24 -39.18
N ALA A 538 -3.23 38.53 -39.19
CA ALA A 538 -2.65 39.54 -38.29
C ALA A 538 -2.77 39.17 -36.80
N GLN A 539 -3.83 38.44 -36.43
CA GLN A 539 -4.11 37.93 -35.09
C GLN A 539 -3.38 36.60 -34.83
N SER A 540 -2.11 36.52 -35.22
CA SER A 540 -1.27 35.36 -34.98
C SER A 540 -0.14 35.64 -34.00
N ARG A 541 0.24 34.61 -33.25
CA ARG A 541 1.35 34.64 -32.30
C ARG A 541 2.20 33.38 -32.37
N ALA A 542 3.51 33.50 -32.17
CA ALA A 542 4.40 32.36 -31.96
C ALA A 542 5.14 32.50 -30.63
N VAL A 543 5.18 31.43 -29.85
CA VAL A 543 5.82 31.40 -28.53
C VAL A 543 6.60 30.12 -28.33
N LYS A 544 7.59 30.16 -27.43
CA LYS A 544 8.25 28.94 -26.96
C LYS A 544 7.48 28.37 -25.77
N PHE A 545 7.41 27.04 -25.68
CA PHE A 545 6.78 26.36 -24.55
C PHE A 545 7.42 26.79 -23.21
N ASP A 546 8.74 26.93 -23.15
CA ASP A 546 9.44 27.32 -21.93
C ASP A 546 9.14 28.73 -21.44
N GLU A 547 8.73 29.62 -22.34
CA GLU A 547 8.29 30.97 -21.97
C GLU A 547 6.93 30.93 -21.28
N ILE A 548 6.06 29.99 -21.66
CA ILE A 548 4.67 29.96 -21.22
C ILE A 548 4.40 28.93 -20.11
N LYS A 549 5.23 27.88 -19.96
CA LYS A 549 4.96 26.76 -19.04
C LYS A 549 4.85 27.17 -17.56
N ASN A 550 5.53 28.24 -17.17
CA ASN A 550 5.58 28.75 -15.80
C ASN A 550 4.76 30.04 -15.60
N MET A 551 4.05 30.51 -16.63
CA MET A 551 3.23 31.71 -16.53
C MET A 551 1.99 31.48 -15.66
N LYS A 552 1.50 32.53 -15.00
CA LYS A 552 0.21 32.44 -14.29
C LYS A 552 -0.92 32.36 -15.31
N VAL A 553 -2.04 31.77 -14.89
CA VAL A 553 -3.25 31.63 -15.72
C VAL A 553 -3.74 32.98 -16.27
N ALA A 554 -3.61 34.06 -15.49
CA ALA A 554 -3.97 35.41 -15.94
C ALA A 554 -3.09 35.87 -17.12
N ASP A 555 -1.77 35.72 -16.99
CA ASP A 555 -0.79 36.11 -18.01
C ASP A 555 -0.94 35.28 -19.28
N LEU A 556 -1.24 33.98 -19.14
CA LEU A 556 -1.58 33.10 -20.27
C LEU A 556 -2.86 33.56 -20.97
N ARG A 557 -3.91 33.91 -20.23
CA ARG A 557 -5.16 34.42 -20.84
C ARG A 557 -4.92 35.70 -21.62
N GLU A 558 -4.11 36.60 -21.09
CA GLU A 558 -3.72 37.84 -21.78
C GLU A 558 -2.90 37.55 -23.04
N LEU A 559 -1.95 36.60 -22.97
CA LEU A 559 -1.13 36.19 -24.11
C LEU A 559 -1.95 35.69 -25.30
N PHE A 560 -3.02 34.94 -25.03
CA PHE A 560 -3.93 34.36 -26.02
C PHE A 560 -5.11 35.28 -26.36
N ALA A 561 -5.30 36.40 -25.65
CA ALA A 561 -6.37 37.34 -25.91
C ALA A 561 -6.20 37.99 -27.30
N GLY A 562 -7.29 38.06 -28.06
CA GLY A 562 -7.31 38.64 -29.41
C GLY A 562 -6.50 37.87 -30.47
N GLN A 563 -5.97 36.68 -30.15
CA GLN A 563 -5.29 35.82 -31.12
C GLN A 563 -6.28 34.80 -31.71
N GLU A 564 -6.20 34.58 -33.03
CA GLU A 564 -6.90 33.52 -33.75
C GLU A 564 -6.02 32.28 -33.90
N ILE A 565 -4.73 32.47 -34.18
CA ILE A 565 -3.77 31.38 -34.41
C ILE A 565 -2.58 31.53 -33.47
N VAL A 566 -2.30 30.50 -32.68
CA VAL A 566 -1.14 30.52 -31.76
C VAL A 566 -0.27 29.30 -32.02
N TYR A 567 0.99 29.53 -32.41
CA TYR A 567 1.99 28.48 -32.59
C TYR A 567 2.85 28.38 -31.32
N ILE A 568 2.97 27.17 -30.78
CA ILE A 568 3.77 26.85 -29.60
C ILE A 568 4.87 25.88 -30.04
N TYR A 569 6.13 26.30 -29.89
CA TYR A 569 7.29 25.46 -30.18
C TYR A 569 7.77 24.77 -28.90
N HIS A 570 7.84 23.44 -28.92
CA HIS A 570 8.20 22.58 -27.80
C HIS A 570 9.43 21.74 -28.15
N ASP A 571 10.58 22.07 -27.56
CA ASP A 571 11.88 21.49 -27.94
C ASP A 571 12.39 20.49 -26.87
N GLN A 572 11.60 20.19 -25.83
CA GLN A 572 12.04 19.43 -24.64
C GLN A 572 12.45 17.98 -24.91
N ILE A 573 11.97 17.36 -26.00
CA ILE A 573 12.39 15.99 -26.37
C ILE A 573 13.82 16.02 -26.93
N ASP A 574 14.09 16.94 -27.84
CA ASP A 574 15.41 17.12 -28.48
C ASP A 574 16.46 17.59 -27.46
N GLU A 575 16.11 18.56 -26.61
CA GLU A 575 16.99 19.04 -25.52
C GLU A 575 17.41 17.91 -24.58
N ARG A 576 16.51 16.97 -24.27
CA ARG A 576 16.85 15.83 -23.41
C ARG A 576 17.73 14.80 -24.13
N GLY A 577 17.47 14.54 -25.41
CA GLY A 577 18.27 13.63 -26.22
C GLY A 577 19.71 14.11 -26.41
N THR A 578 19.92 15.42 -26.53
CA THR A 578 21.25 16.02 -26.68
C THR A 578 22.00 16.23 -25.36
N ALA A 579 21.28 16.39 -24.24
CA ALA A 579 21.89 16.51 -22.92
C ALA A 579 22.50 15.20 -22.41
N SER A 580 21.97 14.04 -22.81
CA SER A 580 22.53 12.72 -22.45
C SER A 580 23.88 12.43 -23.11
N ASP A 581 24.14 12.97 -24.31
CA ASP A 581 25.43 12.82 -25.00
C ASP A 581 26.58 13.59 -24.30
N GLY A 582 26.25 14.47 -23.34
CA GLY A 582 27.22 15.18 -22.50
C GLY A 582 27.49 14.52 -21.14
N ALA A 583 26.84 13.39 -20.82
CA ALA A 583 26.88 12.74 -19.51
C ALA A 583 27.52 11.35 -19.52
N GLU A 584 28.30 11.01 -20.54
CA GLU A 584 29.26 9.90 -20.48
C GLU A 584 30.67 10.43 -20.15
N VAL A 585 31.00 10.44 -18.86
CA VAL A 585 32.36 10.19 -18.31
C VAL A 585 32.24 9.38 -17.02
#